data_AF-A0A7V0MMH5-F1
#
_entry.id   AF-A0A7V0MMH5-F1
#
_cell.length_a   1.000
_cell.length_b   1.000
_cell.length_c   1.000
_cell.angle_alpha   90.00
_cell.angle_beta   90.00
_cell.angle_gamma   90.00
#
_symmetry.space_group_name_H-M   'P 1'
#
loop_
_entity.id
_entity.type
_entity.pdbx_description
1 polymer ?
#
loop_
_entity_poly.entity_id
_entity_poly.type
_entity_poly.pdbx_seq_one_letter_code
_entity_poly.pdbx_strand_id
1 'polypeptide(L)'
;MESQLYEGTLDHATRMVLESIVRLEQKIDRLCSLLFSGEFHKYKYTGEVVNISGGGLRLVSPVNLSKGSYIDMCIFFPPAYNNPFFVIGEVRKRKAIIKENDTNRSKYLLGVKFVAIDEKDREAIIRYIFRTERQKLREARLECDG
;
A
#
# COMPACT_ATOMS: atom_id res chain seq x y z
N MET A 1 21.75 38.10 -9.90
CA MET A 1 20.32 38.46 -10.07
C MET A 1 19.68 37.42 -10.98
N GLU A 2 19.69 36.16 -10.54
CA GLU A 2 19.15 35.00 -11.26
C GLU A 2 18.27 34.25 -10.26
N SER A 3 17.02 34.70 -10.18
CA SER A 3 15.96 34.01 -9.45
C SER A 3 14.63 34.44 -10.05
N GLN A 4 14.38 34.02 -11.28
CA GLN A 4 13.00 33.87 -11.74
C GLN A 4 12.74 32.37 -11.83
N LEU A 5 11.93 31.94 -10.88
CA LEU A 5 11.56 30.57 -10.61
C LEU A 5 10.88 29.94 -11.85
N TYR A 6 11.16 28.66 -12.01
CA TYR A 6 10.44 27.70 -12.83
C TYR A 6 8.93 27.75 -12.55
N GLU A 7 8.19 28.52 -13.34
CA GLU A 7 6.75 28.34 -13.51
C GLU A 7 6.53 27.88 -14.96
N GLY A 8 6.98 26.65 -15.22
CA GLY A 8 6.83 25.99 -16.50
C GLY A 8 5.39 25.53 -16.67
N THR A 9 4.60 26.30 -17.40
CA THR A 9 3.31 25.84 -17.95
C THR A 9 3.55 24.52 -18.65
N LEU A 10 2.92 23.46 -18.17
CA LEU A 10 3.03 22.14 -18.78
C LEU A 10 2.53 22.24 -20.23
N ASP A 11 3.39 21.92 -21.21
CA ASP A 11 2.99 21.96 -22.62
C ASP A 11 1.75 21.06 -22.85
N HIS A 12 0.92 21.46 -23.81
CA HIS A 12 -0.34 20.82 -24.13
C HIS A 12 -0.18 19.32 -24.36
N ALA A 13 0.90 18.89 -25.02
CA ALA A 13 1.20 17.48 -25.24
C ALA A 13 1.40 16.73 -23.92
N THR A 14 2.14 17.31 -22.98
CA THR A 14 2.39 16.73 -21.65
C THR A 14 1.10 16.58 -20.86
N ARG A 15 0.21 17.58 -20.94
CA ARG A 15 -1.12 17.52 -20.30
C ARG A 15 -1.98 16.39 -20.88
N MET A 16 -1.99 16.24 -22.19
CA MET A 16 -2.71 15.14 -22.85
C MET A 16 -2.18 13.77 -22.45
N VAL A 17 -0.86 13.63 -22.30
CA VAL A 17 -0.22 12.39 -21.84
C VAL A 17 -0.62 12.08 -20.40
N LEU A 18 -0.57 13.05 -19.48
CA LEU A 18 -1.00 12.86 -18.10
C LEU A 18 -2.47 12.43 -18.00
N GLU A 19 -3.36 13.10 -18.73
CA GLU A 19 -4.78 12.71 -18.78
C GLU A 19 -4.98 11.32 -19.36
N SER A 20 -4.11 10.88 -20.26
CA SER A 20 -4.13 9.52 -20.83
C SER A 20 -3.65 8.48 -19.83
N ILE A 21 -2.62 8.80 -19.03
CA ILE A 21 -2.13 7.94 -17.95
C ILE A 21 -3.20 7.75 -16.88
N VAL A 22 -3.84 8.83 -16.42
CA VAL A 22 -4.95 8.74 -15.45
C VAL A 22 -6.10 7.89 -15.99
N ARG A 23 -6.44 8.04 -17.28
CA ARG A 23 -7.46 7.20 -17.94
C ARG A 23 -7.04 5.74 -18.04
N LEU A 24 -5.75 5.45 -18.21
CA LEU A 24 -5.23 4.08 -18.21
C LEU A 24 -5.27 3.46 -16.82
N GLU A 25 -4.89 4.20 -15.79
CA GLU A 25 -5.00 3.77 -14.39
C GLU A 25 -6.44 3.36 -14.04
N GLN A 26 -7.42 4.21 -14.38
CA GLN A 26 -8.85 3.90 -14.18
C GLN A 26 -9.33 2.65 -14.93
N LYS A 27 -8.79 2.40 -16.12
CA LYS A 27 -9.11 1.18 -16.90
C LYS A 27 -8.48 -0.05 -16.28
N ILE A 28 -7.25 0.04 -15.80
CA ILE A 28 -6.57 -1.03 -15.08
C ILE A 28 -7.34 -1.37 -13.81
N ASP A 29 -7.75 -0.38 -13.03
CA ASP A 29 -8.57 -0.59 -11.82
C ASP A 29 -9.88 -1.30 -12.13
N ARG A 30 -10.52 -0.97 -13.27
CA ARG A 30 -11.76 -1.62 -13.70
C ARG A 30 -11.54 -3.05 -14.20
N LEU A 31 -10.43 -3.32 -14.89
CA LEU A 31 -10.07 -4.68 -15.29
C LEU A 31 -9.71 -5.54 -14.08
N CYS A 32 -8.94 -4.98 -13.15
CA CYS A 32 -8.66 -5.58 -11.86
C CYS A 32 -9.98 -5.92 -11.16
N SER A 33 -10.91 -4.97 -10.99
CA SER A 33 -12.18 -5.24 -10.30
C SER A 33 -13.05 -6.31 -10.97
N LEU A 34 -13.01 -6.43 -12.31
CA LEU A 34 -13.72 -7.45 -13.06
C LEU A 34 -13.04 -8.82 -12.99
N LEU A 35 -11.72 -8.89 -13.13
CA LEU A 35 -10.95 -10.15 -13.05
C LEU A 35 -10.93 -10.72 -11.64
N PHE A 36 -10.90 -9.83 -10.65
CA PHE A 36 -10.93 -10.14 -9.24
C PHE A 36 -12.35 -10.20 -8.68
N SER A 37 -13.38 -10.13 -9.53
CA SER A 37 -14.77 -9.99 -9.08
C SER A 37 -15.30 -11.16 -8.24
N GLY A 38 -14.74 -12.37 -8.38
CA GLY A 38 -15.16 -13.55 -7.61
C GLY A 38 -14.61 -13.66 -6.19
N GLU A 39 -13.35 -13.29 -5.96
CA GLU A 39 -12.67 -13.50 -4.66
C GLU A 39 -12.55 -12.22 -3.81
N PHE A 40 -12.59 -11.04 -4.42
CA PHE A 40 -12.19 -9.79 -3.75
C PHE A 40 -13.37 -8.96 -3.26
N HIS A 41 -14.56 -9.11 -3.84
CA HIS A 41 -15.81 -8.59 -3.27
C HIS A 41 -16.13 -9.19 -1.89
N LYS A 42 -15.42 -10.26 -1.47
CA LYS A 42 -15.50 -10.83 -0.12
C LYS A 42 -15.01 -9.85 0.96
N TYR A 43 -14.07 -8.94 0.63
CA TYR A 43 -13.46 -8.06 1.63
C TYR A 43 -14.24 -6.76 1.77
N LYS A 44 -14.89 -6.61 2.93
CA LYS A 44 -15.78 -5.47 3.23
C LYS A 44 -15.07 -4.13 3.44
N TYR A 45 -13.78 -4.16 3.78
CA TYR A 45 -13.03 -2.97 4.20
C TYR A 45 -11.66 -2.93 3.53
N THR A 46 -11.24 -1.73 3.16
CA THR A 46 -9.89 -1.44 2.65
C THR A 46 -9.08 -0.70 3.70
N GLY A 47 -7.83 -1.11 3.89
CA GLY A 47 -6.86 -0.46 4.78
C GLY A 47 -5.55 -0.17 4.05
N GLU A 48 -4.75 0.73 4.61
CA GLU A 48 -3.46 1.13 4.05
C GLU A 48 -2.33 0.47 4.84
N VAL A 49 -1.43 -0.26 4.19
CA VAL A 49 -0.28 -0.89 4.84
C VAL A 49 0.80 0.16 5.09
N VAL A 50 1.19 0.35 6.35
CA VAL A 50 2.25 1.29 6.77
C VAL A 50 3.63 0.63 6.73
N ASN A 51 3.70 -0.66 7.07
CA ASN A 51 4.89 -1.49 6.95
C ASN A 51 4.51 -2.96 7.06
N ILE A 52 5.40 -3.80 6.57
CA ILE A 52 5.23 -5.25 6.50
C ILE A 52 6.55 -5.96 6.77
N SER A 53 6.44 -7.20 7.23
CA SER A 53 7.53 -8.14 7.51
C SER A 53 7.05 -9.55 7.14
N GLY A 54 7.95 -10.54 7.16
CA GLY A 54 7.54 -11.95 7.00
C GLY A 54 6.65 -12.48 8.13
N GLY A 55 6.55 -11.77 9.27
CA GLY A 55 5.75 -12.19 10.43
C GLY A 55 4.43 -11.44 10.63
N GLY A 56 4.19 -10.37 9.88
CA GLY A 56 3.04 -9.50 10.11
C GLY A 56 3.18 -8.13 9.47
N LEU A 57 2.19 -7.27 9.73
CA LEU A 57 2.13 -5.92 9.18
C LEU A 57 1.52 -4.91 10.14
N ARG A 58 1.75 -3.64 9.88
CA ARG A 58 0.96 -2.54 10.44
C ARG A 58 0.11 -1.93 9.34
N LEU A 59 -1.18 -1.73 9.64
CA LEU A 59 -2.11 -1.07 8.72
C LEU A 59 -2.90 0.06 9.40
N VAL A 60 -3.35 1.01 8.60
CA VAL A 60 -4.41 1.94 8.95
C VAL A 60 -5.75 1.37 8.50
N SER A 61 -6.63 1.11 9.44
CA SER A 61 -7.97 0.55 9.23
C SER A 61 -9.06 1.59 9.49
N PRO A 62 -10.15 1.62 8.70
CA PRO A 62 -11.35 2.38 9.03
C PRO A 62 -12.20 1.71 10.11
N VAL A 63 -11.88 0.45 10.47
CA VAL A 63 -12.63 -0.34 11.45
C VAL A 63 -11.85 -0.47 12.73
N ASN A 64 -12.55 -0.24 13.83
CA ASN A 64 -12.03 -0.49 15.16
C ASN A 64 -12.04 -1.99 15.50
N LEU A 65 -10.88 -2.64 15.41
CA LEU A 65 -10.73 -4.06 15.74
C LEU A 65 -10.06 -4.25 17.10
N SER A 66 -10.58 -5.20 17.87
CA SER A 66 -10.08 -5.54 19.20
C SER A 66 -8.80 -6.39 19.12
N LYS A 67 -7.97 -6.33 20.17
CA LYS A 67 -6.82 -7.22 20.31
C LYS A 67 -7.31 -8.68 20.41
N GLY A 68 -6.63 -9.59 19.73
CA GLY A 68 -7.02 -11.00 19.62
C GLY A 68 -8.03 -11.30 18.51
N SER A 69 -8.59 -10.27 17.84
CA SER A 69 -9.44 -10.48 16.68
C SER A 69 -8.63 -11.01 15.50
N TYR A 70 -9.21 -11.96 14.76
CA TYR A 70 -8.67 -12.46 13.51
C TYR A 70 -9.21 -11.66 12.33
N ILE A 71 -8.36 -11.42 11.33
CA ILE A 71 -8.68 -10.69 10.11
C ILE A 71 -8.27 -11.57 8.93
N ASP A 72 -9.23 -11.82 8.04
CA ASP A 72 -8.97 -12.35 6.69
C ASP A 72 -8.56 -11.19 5.79
N MET A 73 -7.37 -11.23 5.21
CA MET A 73 -6.77 -10.11 4.47
C MET A 73 -6.26 -10.55 3.09
N CYS A 74 -6.51 -9.69 2.12
CA CYS A 74 -5.91 -9.72 0.79
C CYS A 74 -4.98 -8.52 0.64
N ILE A 75 -3.68 -8.77 0.41
CA ILE A 75 -2.63 -7.74 0.38
C ILE A 75 -2.09 -7.59 -1.04
N PHE A 76 -2.05 -6.35 -1.54
CA PHE A 76 -1.46 -6.01 -2.83
C PHE A 76 -0.13 -5.28 -2.65
N PHE A 77 0.89 -5.65 -3.44
CA PHE A 77 2.20 -4.99 -3.44
C PHE A 77 2.49 -4.31 -4.77
N PRO A 78 2.57 -2.96 -4.81
CA PRO A 78 3.04 -2.24 -5.98
C PRO A 78 4.58 -2.32 -6.12
N PRO A 79 5.16 -2.24 -7.33
CA PRO A 79 4.61 -2.56 -8.65
C PRO A 79 5.01 -3.97 -9.15
N ALA A 80 5.67 -4.77 -8.30
CA ALA A 80 6.39 -5.99 -8.72
C ALA A 80 5.59 -7.30 -8.58
N TYR A 81 4.43 -7.29 -7.91
CA TYR A 81 3.63 -8.50 -7.69
C TYR A 81 2.27 -8.36 -8.34
N ASN A 82 2.08 -9.07 -9.46
CA ASN A 82 0.81 -9.13 -10.17
C ASN A 82 -0.28 -9.91 -9.40
N ASN A 83 0.11 -10.70 -8.39
CA ASN A 83 -0.81 -11.48 -7.58
C ASN A 83 -0.85 -10.95 -6.15
N PRO A 84 -2.04 -10.82 -5.54
CA PRO A 84 -2.15 -10.52 -4.13
C PRO A 84 -1.72 -11.71 -3.27
N PHE A 85 -1.48 -11.42 -2.00
CA PHE A 85 -1.28 -12.43 -0.97
C PHE A 85 -2.50 -12.54 -0.08
N PHE A 86 -2.92 -13.77 0.22
CA PHE A 86 -4.02 -14.04 1.14
C PHE A 86 -3.46 -14.49 2.49
N VAL A 87 -3.90 -13.84 3.57
CA VAL A 87 -3.37 -14.10 4.91
C VAL A 87 -4.45 -13.95 5.97
N ILE A 88 -4.43 -14.86 6.94
CA ILE A 88 -5.17 -14.69 8.20
C ILE A 88 -4.21 -14.12 9.22
N GLY A 89 -4.58 -12.99 9.81
CA GLY A 89 -3.80 -12.29 10.82
C GLY A 89 -4.54 -12.08 12.13
N GLU A 90 -3.82 -12.01 13.24
CA GLU A 90 -4.37 -11.67 14.56
C GLU A 90 -3.93 -10.26 14.97
N VAL A 91 -4.89 -9.43 15.41
CA VAL A 91 -4.63 -8.10 15.93
C VAL A 91 -3.88 -8.21 17.26
N ARG A 92 -2.63 -7.76 17.29
CA ARG A 92 -1.78 -7.73 18.50
C ARG A 92 -1.75 -6.36 19.16
N LYS A 93 -1.89 -5.29 18.39
CA LYS A 93 -1.85 -3.89 18.87
C LYS A 93 -2.91 -3.05 18.16
N ARG A 94 -3.45 -2.06 18.87
CA ARG A 94 -4.37 -1.05 18.32
C ARG A 94 -4.06 0.32 18.90
N LYS A 95 -4.14 1.35 18.06
CA LYS A 95 -4.04 2.76 18.46
C LYS A 95 -5.03 3.58 17.63
N ALA A 96 -5.90 4.33 18.28
CA ALA A 96 -6.74 5.31 17.58
C ALA A 96 -5.84 6.43 17.04
N ILE A 97 -6.08 6.83 15.79
CA ILE A 97 -5.41 7.97 15.18
C ILE A 97 -6.46 8.98 14.73
N ILE A 98 -6.26 10.24 15.09
CA ILE A 98 -7.04 11.37 14.60
C ILE A 98 -6.26 11.91 13.41
N LYS A 99 -6.84 11.91 12.20
CA LYS A 99 -6.26 12.70 11.11
C LYS A 99 -6.66 14.15 11.36
N GLU A 100 -5.69 15.06 11.35
CA GLU A 100 -5.86 16.49 11.65
C GLU A 100 -6.92 17.20 10.78
N ASN A 101 -7.38 16.59 9.68
CA ASN A 101 -8.33 17.17 8.74
C ASN A 101 -9.64 16.38 8.55
N ASP A 102 -9.92 15.33 9.35
CA ASP A 102 -11.11 14.49 9.15
C ASP A 102 -11.79 14.19 10.50
N THR A 103 -12.58 15.15 10.98
CA THR A 103 -13.30 15.10 12.27
C THR A 103 -14.39 14.03 12.33
N ASN A 104 -14.73 13.38 11.21
CA ASN A 104 -15.89 12.48 11.13
C ASN A 104 -15.55 11.00 10.89
N ARG A 105 -14.28 10.63 10.71
CA ARG A 105 -13.87 9.22 10.50
C ARG A 105 -12.67 8.84 11.36
N SER A 106 -12.94 8.21 12.49
CA SER A 106 -11.90 7.60 13.32
C SER A 106 -11.14 6.54 12.53
N LYS A 107 -9.83 6.68 12.42
CA LYS A 107 -8.93 5.67 11.83
C LYS A 107 -8.17 4.97 12.95
N TYR A 108 -7.77 3.73 12.70
CA TYR A 108 -7.09 2.90 13.69
C TYR A 108 -5.80 2.34 13.10
N LEU A 109 -4.68 2.60 13.77
CA LEU A 109 -3.42 1.93 13.47
C LEU A 109 -3.44 0.56 14.17
N LEU A 110 -3.42 -0.50 13.38
CA LEU A 110 -3.43 -1.89 13.84
C LEU A 110 -2.07 -2.53 13.59
N GLY A 111 -1.58 -3.28 14.58
CA GLY A 111 -0.46 -4.21 14.41
C GLY A 111 -0.98 -5.63 14.36
N VAL A 112 -0.75 -6.31 13.24
CA VAL A 112 -1.31 -7.63 12.93
C VAL A 112 -0.18 -8.64 12.75
N LYS A 113 -0.27 -9.78 13.46
CA LYS A 113 0.65 -10.91 13.31
C LYS A 113 0.04 -11.91 12.33
N PHE A 114 0.81 -12.41 11.37
CA PHE A 114 0.33 -13.48 10.49
C PHE A 114 0.20 -14.79 11.25
N VAL A 115 -0.96 -15.43 11.11
CA VAL A 115 -1.32 -16.71 11.73
C VAL A 115 -1.31 -17.82 10.69
N ALA A 116 -1.85 -17.55 9.50
CA ALA A 116 -1.83 -18.49 8.37
C ALA A 116 -1.53 -17.72 7.08
N ILE A 117 -0.47 -18.12 6.40
CA ILE A 117 -0.02 -17.62 5.09
C ILE A 117 0.66 -18.78 4.36
N ASP A 118 0.53 -18.85 3.04
CA ASP A 118 1.30 -19.80 2.24
C ASP A 118 2.80 -19.48 2.35
N GLU A 119 3.66 -20.49 2.46
CA GLU A 119 5.09 -20.25 2.66
C GLU A 119 5.74 -19.60 1.43
N LYS A 120 5.26 -19.89 0.21
CA LYS A 120 5.73 -19.23 -1.01
C LYS A 120 5.39 -17.74 -1.00
N ASP A 121 4.22 -17.39 -0.48
CA ASP A 121 3.77 -16.01 -0.31
C ASP A 121 4.59 -15.29 0.76
N ARG A 122 4.84 -15.96 1.89
CA ARG A 122 5.72 -15.43 2.96
C ARG A 122 7.11 -15.13 2.42
N GLU A 123 7.72 -16.07 1.70
CA GLU A 123 9.03 -15.85 1.09
C GLU A 123 9.01 -14.73 0.05
N ALA A 124 7.94 -14.61 -0.74
CA ALA A 124 7.79 -13.53 -1.70
C ALA A 124 7.76 -12.15 -1.00
N ILE A 125 7.02 -12.02 0.09
CA ILE A 125 7.01 -10.81 0.94
C ILE A 125 8.41 -10.50 1.46
N ILE A 126 9.12 -11.49 1.98
CA ILE A 126 10.48 -11.33 2.52
C ILE A 126 11.43 -10.85 1.41
N ARG A 127 11.42 -11.49 0.24
CA ARG A 127 12.23 -11.11 -0.92
C ARG A 127 11.93 -9.68 -1.38
N TYR A 128 10.66 -9.29 -1.41
CA TYR A 128 10.25 -7.93 -1.75
C TYR A 128 10.86 -6.90 -0.79
N ILE A 129 10.69 -7.10 0.52
CA ILE A 129 11.19 -6.18 1.53
C ILE A 129 12.70 -6.00 1.40
N PHE A 130 13.46 -7.10 1.33
CA PHE A 130 14.91 -7.03 1.17
C PHE A 130 15.35 -6.37 -0.13
N ARG A 131 14.60 -6.52 -1.23
CA ARG A 131 14.90 -5.82 -2.49
C ARG A 131 14.69 -4.31 -2.31
N THR A 132 13.55 -3.92 -1.75
CA THR A 132 13.18 -2.52 -1.54
C THR A 132 14.12 -1.81 -0.57
N GLU A 133 14.48 -2.45 0.54
CA GLU A 133 15.43 -1.88 1.51
C GLU A 133 16.84 -1.71 0.91
N ARG A 134 17.31 -2.70 0.14
CA ARG A 134 18.60 -2.59 -0.56
C ARG A 134 18.60 -1.46 -1.60
N GLN A 135 17.48 -1.24 -2.29
CA GLN A 135 17.36 -0.14 -3.24
C GLN A 135 17.45 1.22 -2.54
N LYS A 136 16.71 1.42 -1.44
CA LYS A 136 16.76 2.66 -0.65
C LYS A 136 18.16 2.99 -0.13
N LEU A 137 18.92 1.98 0.30
CA LEU A 137 20.30 2.17 0.75
C LEU A 137 21.25 2.61 -0.39
N ARG A 138 20.99 2.18 -1.63
CA ARG A 138 21.77 2.61 -2.80
C ARG A 138 21.44 4.06 -3.17
N GLU A 139 20.16 4.41 -3.17
CA GLU A 139 19.69 5.77 -3.44
C GLU A 139 20.25 6.76 -2.41
N ALA A 140 20.17 6.43 -1.12
CA ALA A 140 20.71 7.28 -0.05
C ALA A 140 22.22 7.53 -0.15
N ARG A 141 23.00 6.58 -0.70
CA ARG A 141 24.44 6.79 -0.94
C ARG A 141 24.70 7.76 -2.09
N LEU A 142 23.91 7.67 -3.16
CA LEU A 142 24.03 8.57 -4.31
C LEU A 142 23.68 10.03 -3.94
N GLU A 143 22.79 10.24 -2.98
CA GLU A 143 22.42 11.58 -2.47
C GLU A 143 23.46 12.18 -1.51
N CYS A 144 24.32 11.38 -0.89
CA CYS A 144 25.37 11.87 0.03
C CYS A 144 26.69 12.20 -0.68
N ASP A 145 26.90 11.64 -1.88
CA ASP A 145 28.13 11.80 -2.67
C ASP A 145 28.01 12.88 -3.78
N GLY A 146 26.90 13.64 -3.82
CA GLY A 146 26.63 14.70 -4.81
C GLY A 146 26.38 16.06 -4.16
#